data_AF-A0A8H6M3Q0-F1
#
_entry.id   AF-A0A8H6M3Q0-F1
#
_cell.length_a   1.000
_cell.length_b   1.000
_cell.length_c   1.000
_cell.angle_alpha   90.00
_cell.angle_beta   90.00
_cell.angle_gamma   90.00
#
_symmetry.space_group_name_H-M   'P 1'
#
loop_
_entity.id
_entity.type
_entity.pdbx_description
1 polymer ?
#
loop_
_entity_poly.entity_id
_entity_poly.type
_entity_poly.pdbx_seq_one_letter_code
_entity_poly.pdbx_strand_id
1 'polypeptide(L)'
;MIDWMRMLYGQMEYRVKSDGEYSEAFQSLWGILAGDSLSPSFFDAYIHDFKPPTLPSDIVLQGTPIGNMELADDIVEFTQLDRKRPDLAALQPKVHYTEVEYCARQVFFEMSVPKTRGLLFGATGEPISSLTVADGTPIIFDDKYRYGGVLFSNTVGSRLFTPHYTFQADRARNAIYSLFAAEAYTGTIPIQVGLVLYRARVDCHLTYGCEVVIDVSEAGIRKLEKEQKRCLRRLNGVGPRSPTAPLFTETGIMPIRHRRIILALRFAQYALEEPLDHWVSRAYRDTLAMHRAGKKGWMRDMVRALAKLPFAPVTLDVSSMESVDGISAVITQVEISCSKYLMNELASTRLPLLHGEDRGLQPDSIQSTLRLRPYLRNVTIPAHRKALFRFLCADHYLAVEQYRRVPRRNGDKIPVDQRPCRYGDACTESEVHALFLCNGIDKLVDRRTVFMDRIKAMVPSHTPEFIRDNPILCIHFYLEHKELAPILAKFVYDIMVIFPGPERSKGPKGGKKRARKT
;
A
#
# COMPACT_ATOMS: atom_id res chain seq x y z
N MET A 1 -24.19 22.16 29.54
CA MET A 1 -23.64 21.93 28.19
C MET A 1 -24.67 22.29 27.11
N ILE A 2 -25.86 21.68 27.11
CA ILE A 2 -26.91 21.98 26.10
C ILE A 2 -27.31 23.47 26.08
N ASP A 3 -27.51 24.10 27.24
CA ASP A 3 -27.89 25.52 27.30
C ASP A 3 -26.78 26.45 26.78
N TRP A 4 -25.52 26.06 26.99
CA TRP A 4 -24.37 26.78 26.43
C TRP A 4 -24.34 26.68 24.90
N MET A 5 -24.69 25.52 24.34
CA MET A 5 -24.79 25.33 22.89
C MET A 5 -25.98 26.08 22.31
N ARG A 6 -27.14 26.09 22.98
CA ARG A 6 -28.28 26.92 22.59
C ARG A 6 -27.94 28.40 22.58
N MET A 7 -27.22 28.87 23.60
CA MET A 7 -26.72 30.25 23.66
C MET A 7 -25.74 30.51 22.50
N LEU A 8 -24.78 29.62 22.26
CA LEU A 8 -23.81 29.75 21.18
C LEU A 8 -24.49 29.86 19.81
N TYR A 9 -25.36 28.90 19.46
CA TYR A 9 -26.08 28.93 18.18
C TYR A 9 -27.07 30.09 18.09
N GLY A 10 -27.73 30.47 19.20
CA GLY A 10 -28.68 31.59 19.24
C GLY A 10 -28.04 32.98 19.14
N GLN A 11 -26.76 33.11 19.46
CA GLN A 11 -26.01 34.37 19.37
C GLN A 11 -25.00 34.38 18.21
N MET A 12 -24.87 33.29 17.46
CA MET A 12 -23.87 33.17 16.41
C MET A 12 -24.26 34.00 15.19
N GLU A 13 -23.34 34.86 14.78
CA GLU A 13 -23.42 35.64 13.56
C GLU A 13 -22.30 35.25 12.59
N TYR A 14 -22.62 35.26 11.32
CA TYR A 14 -21.74 34.87 10.23
C TYR A 14 -21.35 36.09 9.41
N ARG A 15 -20.12 36.08 8.89
CA ARG A 15 -19.66 37.02 7.87
C ARG A 15 -18.92 36.24 6.80
N VAL A 16 -19.26 36.47 5.54
CA VAL A 16 -18.57 35.85 4.41
C VAL A 16 -17.46 36.78 3.97
N LYS A 17 -16.24 36.27 3.85
CA LYS A 17 -15.12 37.00 3.27
C LYS A 17 -14.95 36.58 1.81
N SER A 18 -15.04 37.54 0.88
CA SER A 18 -14.71 37.34 -0.53
C SER A 18 -13.83 38.49 -1.00
N ASP A 19 -12.76 38.19 -1.75
CA ASP A 19 -11.84 39.17 -2.34
C ASP A 19 -11.26 40.22 -1.35
N GLY A 20 -11.17 39.86 -0.07
CA GLY A 20 -10.63 40.74 0.98
C GLY A 20 -11.68 41.55 1.73
N GLU A 21 -12.92 41.58 1.25
CA GLU A 21 -14.04 42.28 1.89
C GLU A 21 -14.93 41.32 2.67
N TYR A 22 -15.60 41.83 3.71
CA TYR A 22 -16.55 41.07 4.52
C TYR A 22 -17.97 41.53 4.22
N SER A 23 -18.90 40.58 4.18
CA SER A 23 -20.33 40.89 4.21
C SER A 23 -20.74 41.58 5.51
N GLU A 24 -21.96 42.12 5.52
CA GLU A 24 -22.68 42.38 6.77
C GLU A 24 -22.84 41.08 7.57
N ALA A 25 -23.01 41.25 8.89
CA ALA A 25 -23.28 40.12 9.77
C ALA A 25 -24.70 39.62 9.53
N PHE A 26 -24.86 38.30 9.47
CA PHE A 26 -26.18 37.67 9.36
C PHE A 26 -26.24 36.44 10.26
N GLN A 27 -27.45 36.07 10.69
CA GLN A 27 -27.66 34.87 11.48
C GLN A 27 -28.03 33.69 10.58
N SER A 28 -27.53 32.51 10.93
CA SER A 28 -28.01 31.27 10.30
C SER A 28 -29.30 30.86 10.97
N LEU A 29 -30.41 30.93 10.24
CA LEU A 29 -31.70 30.52 10.77
C LEU A 29 -31.74 29.00 10.98
N TRP A 30 -31.16 28.24 10.06
CA TRP A 30 -31.22 26.78 9.97
C TRP A 30 -29.82 26.21 9.72
N GLY A 31 -29.52 25.03 10.27
CA GLY A 31 -28.24 24.34 10.07
C GLY A 31 -27.23 24.51 11.21
N ILE A 32 -26.24 23.62 11.22
CA ILE A 32 -25.16 23.55 12.21
C ILE A 32 -23.84 24.09 11.61
N LEU A 33 -22.95 24.59 12.46
CA LEU A 33 -21.69 25.21 12.04
C LEU A 33 -20.73 24.16 11.45
N ALA A 34 -20.46 24.25 10.16
CA ALA A 34 -19.42 23.43 9.54
C ALA A 34 -18.04 23.80 10.11
N GLY A 35 -17.33 22.81 10.67
CA GLY A 35 -16.03 23.01 11.32
C GLY A 35 -16.09 23.14 12.85
N ASP A 36 -17.28 23.22 13.44
CA ASP A 36 -17.43 23.05 14.89
C ASP A 36 -17.25 21.59 15.31
N SER A 37 -16.65 21.38 16.49
CA SER A 37 -16.35 20.04 17.01
C SER A 37 -17.58 19.23 17.44
N LEU A 38 -18.69 19.90 17.78
CA LEU A 38 -19.93 19.25 18.26
C LEU A 38 -20.96 19.07 17.15
N SER A 39 -20.86 19.83 16.06
CA SER A 39 -21.73 19.71 14.88
C SER A 39 -21.95 18.25 14.42
N PRO A 40 -20.92 17.39 14.26
CA PRO A 40 -21.16 16.00 13.85
C PRO A 40 -22.09 15.24 14.81
N SER A 41 -21.89 15.40 16.13
CA SER A 41 -22.73 14.74 17.13
C SER A 41 -24.16 15.30 17.17
N PHE A 42 -24.36 16.58 16.88
CA PHE A 42 -25.71 17.12 16.73
C PHE A 42 -26.40 16.60 15.49
N PHE A 43 -25.67 16.43 14.39
CA PHE A 43 -26.23 15.81 13.20
C PHE A 43 -26.67 14.38 13.50
N ASP A 44 -25.81 13.56 14.10
CA ASP A 44 -26.14 12.19 14.48
C ASP A 44 -27.35 12.13 15.43
N ALA A 45 -27.41 13.03 16.43
CA ALA A 45 -28.56 13.12 17.33
C ALA A 45 -29.84 13.59 16.61
N TYR A 46 -29.71 14.46 15.61
CA TYR A 46 -30.82 14.98 14.83
C TYR A 46 -31.42 13.92 13.91
N ILE A 47 -30.59 12.98 13.40
CA ILE A 47 -31.05 11.91 12.53
C ILE A 47 -31.31 10.58 13.25
N HIS A 48 -31.16 10.53 14.57
CA HIS A 48 -31.20 9.28 15.36
C HIS A 48 -32.53 8.52 15.26
N ASP A 49 -33.64 9.19 14.93
CA ASP A 49 -34.94 8.57 14.74
C ASP A 49 -35.21 8.11 13.29
N PHE A 50 -34.21 8.18 12.41
CA PHE A 50 -34.25 7.57 11.08
C PHE A 50 -34.41 6.04 11.19
N LYS A 51 -35.61 5.56 10.83
CA LYS A 51 -36.02 4.16 11.00
C LYS A 51 -36.83 3.71 9.78
N PRO A 52 -36.16 3.43 8.65
CA PRO A 52 -36.85 2.96 7.46
C PRO A 52 -37.58 1.64 7.71
N PRO A 53 -38.67 1.37 6.96
CA PRO A 53 -39.47 0.18 7.17
C PRO A 53 -38.63 -1.08 6.95
N THR A 54 -38.74 -2.01 7.91
CA THR A 54 -38.14 -3.34 7.78
C THR A 54 -38.91 -4.16 6.75
N LEU A 55 -38.20 -4.69 5.75
CA LEU A 55 -38.79 -5.55 4.73
C LEU A 55 -38.49 -7.04 5.02
N PRO A 56 -39.38 -7.98 4.63
CA PRO A 56 -39.12 -9.41 4.78
C PRO A 56 -37.87 -9.91 4.05
N SER A 57 -37.45 -9.20 3.01
CA SER A 57 -36.29 -9.50 2.18
C SER A 57 -35.00 -8.81 2.66
N ASP A 58 -35.02 -8.11 3.79
CA ASP A 58 -33.84 -7.45 4.32
C ASP A 58 -32.78 -8.45 4.81
N ILE A 59 -31.52 -8.00 4.85
CA ILE A 59 -30.42 -8.85 5.26
C ILE A 59 -30.53 -9.08 6.75
N VAL A 60 -30.53 -10.34 7.19
CA VAL A 60 -30.62 -10.69 8.60
C VAL A 60 -29.22 -10.97 9.16
N LEU A 61 -28.81 -10.24 10.20
CA LEU A 61 -27.60 -10.49 10.98
C LEU A 61 -27.95 -11.03 12.36
N GLN A 62 -27.56 -12.26 12.69
CA GLN A 62 -27.88 -12.91 13.98
C GLN A 62 -29.36 -12.75 14.39
N GLY A 63 -30.28 -12.96 13.45
CA GLY A 63 -31.74 -12.84 13.67
C GLY A 63 -32.29 -11.42 13.67
N THR A 64 -31.46 -10.39 13.49
CA THR A 64 -31.90 -8.99 13.40
C THR A 64 -31.89 -8.51 11.96
N PRO A 65 -33.02 -8.06 11.40
CA PRO A 65 -33.05 -7.53 10.04
C PRO A 65 -32.33 -6.18 9.96
N ILE A 66 -31.52 -6.02 8.92
CA ILE A 66 -30.76 -4.82 8.60
C ILE A 66 -31.13 -4.40 7.19
N GLY A 67 -31.79 -3.25 7.13
CA GLY A 67 -32.31 -2.69 5.90
C GLY A 67 -31.53 -1.49 5.38
N ASN A 68 -30.66 -0.91 6.21
CA ASN A 68 -29.95 0.33 5.92
C ASN A 68 -28.64 0.44 6.71
N MET A 69 -27.78 1.36 6.27
CA MET A 69 -26.60 1.85 6.97
C MET A 69 -26.49 3.36 6.77
N GLU A 70 -26.09 4.07 7.82
CA GLU A 70 -26.00 5.52 7.85
C GLU A 70 -24.56 5.94 8.15
N LEU A 71 -24.05 6.91 7.39
CA LEU A 71 -22.80 7.59 7.69
C LEU A 71 -22.99 9.08 7.43
N ALA A 72 -23.34 9.84 8.47
CA ALA A 72 -23.84 11.20 8.32
C ALA A 72 -24.97 11.25 7.27
N ASP A 73 -24.88 12.10 6.25
CA ASP A 73 -25.88 12.24 5.17
C ASP A 73 -25.81 11.12 4.12
N ASP A 74 -24.76 10.30 4.11
CA ASP A 74 -24.64 9.14 3.23
C ASP A 74 -25.45 7.95 3.79
N ILE A 75 -26.70 7.85 3.36
CA ILE A 75 -27.61 6.74 3.69
C ILE A 75 -27.57 5.69 2.57
N VAL A 76 -27.41 4.42 2.94
CA VAL A 76 -27.54 3.29 2.02
C VAL A 76 -28.63 2.36 2.51
N GLU A 77 -29.59 2.08 1.63
CA GLU A 77 -30.66 1.14 1.86
C GLU A 77 -30.48 -0.08 0.96
N PHE A 78 -30.77 -1.27 1.47
CA PHE A 78 -30.62 -2.51 0.72
C PHE A 78 -31.68 -3.53 1.10
N THR A 79 -31.94 -4.43 0.16
CA THR A 79 -32.80 -5.60 0.34
C THR A 79 -32.40 -6.69 -0.65
N GLN A 80 -32.82 -7.93 -0.40
CA GLN A 80 -32.57 -9.06 -1.29
C GLN A 80 -33.67 -9.16 -2.36
N LEU A 81 -33.30 -9.49 -3.60
CA LEU A 81 -34.21 -9.64 -4.73
C LEU A 81 -34.06 -11.03 -5.36
N ASP A 82 -35.08 -11.46 -6.12
CA ASP A 82 -34.94 -12.63 -7.00
C ASP A 82 -33.88 -12.36 -8.06
N ARG A 83 -32.91 -13.28 -8.16
CA ARG A 83 -31.74 -13.12 -9.03
C ARG A 83 -32.10 -13.12 -10.53
N LYS A 84 -33.12 -13.87 -10.93
CA LYS A 84 -33.52 -14.03 -12.33
C LYS A 84 -34.53 -12.97 -12.76
N ARG A 85 -35.36 -12.52 -11.83
CA ARG A 85 -36.42 -11.54 -12.05
C ARG A 85 -36.41 -10.49 -10.94
N PRO A 86 -35.40 -9.59 -10.92
CA PRO A 86 -35.28 -8.60 -9.86
C PRO A 86 -36.39 -7.55 -9.98
N ASP A 87 -37.23 -7.45 -8.95
CA ASP A 87 -38.29 -6.46 -8.85
C ASP A 87 -37.85 -5.30 -7.94
N LEU A 88 -37.49 -4.16 -8.53
CA LEU A 88 -36.98 -3.01 -7.78
C LEU A 88 -38.05 -2.32 -6.93
N ALA A 89 -39.34 -2.52 -7.25
CA ALA A 89 -40.46 -1.99 -6.48
C ALA A 89 -40.46 -2.47 -5.02
N ALA A 90 -39.81 -3.60 -4.73
CA ALA A 90 -39.61 -4.07 -3.36
C ALA A 90 -38.87 -3.06 -2.47
N LEU A 91 -38.01 -2.19 -3.04
CA LEU A 91 -37.28 -1.15 -2.29
C LEU A 91 -38.04 0.18 -2.20
N GLN A 92 -39.10 0.36 -2.99
CA GLN A 92 -39.87 1.60 -3.06
C GLN A 92 -40.43 2.09 -1.71
N PRO A 93 -40.89 1.21 -0.78
CA PRO A 93 -41.34 1.66 0.54
C PRO A 93 -40.25 2.38 1.35
N LYS A 94 -38.97 1.97 1.19
CA LYS A 94 -37.85 2.61 1.88
C LYS A 94 -37.53 3.98 1.27
N VAL A 95 -37.46 4.06 -0.06
CA VAL A 95 -37.26 5.33 -0.77
C VAL A 95 -38.37 6.33 -0.41
N HIS A 96 -39.63 5.87 -0.40
CA HIS A 96 -40.77 6.70 -0.03
C HIS A 96 -40.68 7.20 1.41
N TYR A 97 -40.36 6.31 2.36
CA TYR A 97 -40.13 6.69 3.75
C TYR A 97 -39.03 7.76 3.85
N THR A 98 -37.88 7.50 3.25
CA THR A 98 -36.70 8.36 3.36
C THR A 98 -36.96 9.75 2.77
N GLU A 99 -37.51 9.83 1.56
CA GLU A 99 -37.75 11.11 0.90
C GLU A 99 -38.96 11.86 1.48
N VAL A 100 -40.10 11.19 1.60
CA VAL A 100 -41.38 11.86 1.87
C VAL A 100 -41.67 11.93 3.36
N GLU A 101 -41.58 10.79 4.05
CA GLU A 101 -41.98 10.72 5.46
C GLU A 101 -40.90 11.29 6.39
N TYR A 102 -39.64 10.99 6.12
CA TYR A 102 -38.54 11.40 6.99
C TYR A 102 -37.98 12.75 6.56
N CYS A 103 -37.31 12.83 5.41
CA CYS A 103 -36.64 14.04 4.95
C CYS A 103 -37.61 15.21 4.81
N ALA A 104 -38.69 15.08 4.03
CA ALA A 104 -39.57 16.22 3.77
C ALA A 104 -40.45 16.61 4.96
N ARG A 105 -40.93 15.64 5.76
CA ARG A 105 -41.97 15.90 6.80
C ARG A 105 -41.45 15.96 8.23
N GLN A 106 -40.41 15.20 8.59
CA GLN A 106 -39.92 15.12 9.97
C GLN A 106 -38.71 16.03 10.20
N VAL A 107 -37.70 15.91 9.34
CA VAL A 107 -36.40 16.57 9.53
C VAL A 107 -36.10 17.69 8.53
N PHE A 108 -37.05 18.01 7.66
CA PHE A 108 -36.97 19.10 6.68
C PHE A 108 -35.68 19.10 5.82
N PHE A 109 -35.22 17.91 5.44
CA PHE A 109 -34.12 17.70 4.51
C PHE A 109 -34.60 17.62 3.06
N GLU A 110 -33.72 18.02 2.15
CA GLU A 110 -33.93 17.86 0.71
C GLU A 110 -33.02 16.74 0.18
N MET A 111 -33.63 15.71 -0.40
CA MET A 111 -32.88 14.61 -1.00
C MET A 111 -32.30 15.03 -2.34
N SER A 112 -30.98 14.85 -2.50
CA SER A 112 -30.30 15.13 -3.76
C SER A 112 -30.52 14.00 -4.78
N VAL A 113 -31.59 14.08 -5.57
CA VAL A 113 -31.91 13.11 -6.64
C VAL A 113 -30.71 12.80 -7.56
N PRO A 114 -29.89 13.78 -8.00
CA PRO A 114 -28.72 13.48 -8.85
C PRO A 114 -27.64 12.62 -8.17
N LYS A 115 -27.55 12.66 -6.84
CA LYS A 115 -26.59 11.90 -6.02
C LYS A 115 -27.17 10.55 -5.55
N THR A 116 -28.49 10.41 -5.51
CA THR A 116 -29.18 9.14 -5.20
C THR A 116 -29.00 8.16 -6.36
N ARG A 117 -28.31 7.06 -6.10
CA ARG A 117 -27.98 6.05 -7.12
C ARG A 117 -28.27 4.65 -6.62
N GLY A 118 -28.69 3.79 -7.53
CA GLY A 118 -28.88 2.37 -7.30
C GLY A 118 -27.67 1.55 -7.73
N LEU A 119 -27.46 0.41 -7.09
CA LEU A 119 -26.52 -0.61 -7.54
C LEU A 119 -27.12 -2.00 -7.34
N LEU A 120 -27.21 -2.76 -8.43
CA LEU A 120 -27.79 -4.10 -8.43
C LEU A 120 -26.69 -5.16 -8.45
N PHE A 121 -26.60 -5.98 -7.40
CA PHE A 121 -25.58 -7.03 -7.31
C PHE A 121 -26.11 -8.38 -7.80
N GLY A 122 -25.35 -9.01 -8.72
CA GLY A 122 -25.50 -10.43 -9.02
C GLY A 122 -26.77 -10.86 -9.77
N ALA A 123 -27.59 -9.91 -10.22
CA ALA A 123 -28.71 -10.17 -11.11
C ALA A 123 -28.25 -10.87 -12.40
N THR A 124 -29.08 -11.77 -12.90
CA THR A 124 -28.87 -12.46 -14.19
C THR A 124 -29.93 -12.11 -15.23
N GLY A 125 -31.03 -11.48 -14.81
CA GLY A 125 -32.05 -10.94 -15.69
C GLY A 125 -32.19 -9.44 -15.49
N GLU A 126 -32.85 -8.78 -16.44
CA GLU A 126 -33.17 -7.36 -16.38
C GLU A 126 -34.20 -7.07 -15.27
N PRO A 127 -34.10 -5.90 -14.61
CA PRO A 127 -35.13 -5.43 -13.70
C PRO A 127 -36.52 -5.36 -14.37
N ILE A 128 -37.54 -5.89 -13.68
CA ILE A 128 -38.92 -5.89 -14.19
C ILE A 128 -39.68 -4.60 -13.87
N SER A 129 -39.16 -3.79 -12.96
CA SER A 129 -39.73 -2.50 -12.52
C SER A 129 -38.61 -1.49 -12.32
N SER A 130 -38.97 -0.20 -12.29
CA SER A 130 -38.08 0.91 -11.97
C SER A 130 -38.30 1.39 -10.55
N LEU A 131 -37.23 1.89 -9.92
CA LEU A 131 -37.29 2.60 -8.65
C LEU A 131 -37.38 4.10 -8.94
N THR A 132 -38.33 4.81 -8.32
CA THR A 132 -38.55 6.25 -8.57
C THR A 132 -38.54 7.04 -7.27
N VAL A 133 -38.14 8.31 -7.35
CA VAL A 133 -38.39 9.29 -6.28
C VAL A 133 -39.82 9.84 -6.38
N ALA A 134 -40.24 10.68 -5.43
CA ALA A 134 -41.63 11.10 -5.25
C ALA A 134 -42.22 11.86 -6.44
N ASP A 135 -41.39 12.58 -7.20
CA ASP A 135 -41.80 13.29 -8.41
C ASP A 135 -41.91 12.38 -9.66
N GLY A 136 -41.65 11.08 -9.50
CA GLY A 136 -41.66 10.08 -10.58
C GLY A 136 -40.33 9.93 -11.32
N THR A 137 -39.30 10.71 -10.98
CA THR A 137 -37.99 10.61 -11.60
C THR A 137 -37.35 9.25 -11.26
N PRO A 138 -36.86 8.49 -12.25
CA PRO A 138 -36.24 7.19 -12.00
C PRO A 138 -34.85 7.34 -11.36
N ILE A 139 -34.58 6.51 -10.35
CA ILE A 139 -33.25 6.38 -9.77
C ILE A 139 -32.34 5.63 -10.74
N ILE A 140 -31.19 6.23 -11.04
CA ILE A 140 -30.22 5.67 -11.98
C ILE A 140 -29.42 4.56 -11.29
N PHE A 141 -29.34 3.41 -11.96
CA PHE A 141 -28.49 2.29 -11.53
C PHE A 141 -27.15 2.34 -12.24
N ASP A 142 -26.07 2.42 -11.47
CA ASP A 142 -24.70 2.44 -11.99
C ASP A 142 -24.06 1.05 -11.92
N ASP A 143 -23.00 0.81 -12.70
CA ASP A 143 -22.20 -0.42 -12.59
C ASP A 143 -21.21 -0.39 -11.42
N LYS A 144 -20.96 0.80 -10.87
CA LYS A 144 -19.97 1.03 -9.82
C LYS A 144 -20.41 2.18 -8.93
N TYR A 145 -20.17 2.06 -7.64
CA TYR A 145 -20.49 3.12 -6.69
C TYR A 145 -19.41 3.22 -5.60
N ARG A 146 -19.35 4.37 -4.93
CA ARG A 146 -18.44 4.63 -3.82
C ARG A 146 -19.28 4.90 -2.56
N TYR A 147 -19.07 4.10 -1.53
CA TYR A 147 -19.66 4.32 -0.21
C TYR A 147 -18.61 4.12 0.88
N GLY A 148 -18.58 5.00 1.90
CA GLY A 148 -17.53 4.98 2.93
C GLY A 148 -16.10 5.08 2.35
N GLY A 149 -15.97 5.68 1.16
CA GLY A 149 -14.72 5.73 0.39
C GLY A 149 -14.25 4.41 -0.23
N VAL A 150 -15.00 3.31 -0.10
CA VAL A 150 -14.74 2.03 -0.77
C VAL A 150 -15.49 2.00 -2.11
N LEU A 151 -14.80 1.61 -3.18
CA LEU A 151 -15.42 1.46 -4.50
C LEU A 151 -15.76 0.00 -4.79
N PHE A 152 -17.01 -0.25 -5.13
CA PHE A 152 -17.48 -1.58 -5.53
C PHE A 152 -18.18 -1.52 -6.88
N SER A 153 -18.17 -2.64 -7.60
CA SER A 153 -18.89 -2.84 -8.85
C SER A 153 -20.09 -3.75 -8.66
N ASN A 154 -21.04 -3.75 -9.59
CA ASN A 154 -22.15 -4.73 -9.65
C ASN A 154 -21.68 -6.19 -9.87
N THR A 155 -20.40 -6.41 -10.20
CA THR A 155 -19.84 -7.75 -10.36
C THR A 155 -19.75 -8.52 -9.04
N VAL A 156 -19.98 -9.83 -9.09
CA VAL A 156 -19.96 -10.70 -7.90
C VAL A 156 -18.60 -11.37 -7.71
N GLY A 157 -18.24 -11.61 -6.44
CA GLY A 157 -17.08 -12.40 -6.05
C GLY A 157 -15.78 -11.61 -6.15
N SER A 158 -14.70 -12.23 -6.63
CA SER A 158 -13.35 -11.66 -6.57
C SER A 158 -13.14 -10.39 -7.42
N ARG A 159 -14.13 -9.97 -8.19
CA ARG A 159 -14.07 -8.76 -9.04
C ARG A 159 -14.77 -7.55 -8.42
N LEU A 160 -15.57 -7.75 -7.36
CA LEU A 160 -16.35 -6.73 -6.67
C LEU A 160 -15.55 -5.46 -6.38
N PHE A 161 -14.32 -5.62 -5.88
CA PHE A 161 -13.45 -4.50 -5.48
C PHE A 161 -12.37 -4.12 -6.51
N THR A 162 -12.46 -4.62 -7.74
CA THR A 162 -11.49 -4.26 -8.80
C THR A 162 -11.36 -2.75 -9.03
N PRO A 163 -12.47 -1.97 -9.03
CA PRO A 163 -12.39 -0.51 -9.11
C PRO A 163 -11.60 0.10 -7.93
N HIS A 164 -11.78 -0.42 -6.71
CA HIS A 164 -11.08 0.04 -5.51
C HIS A 164 -9.56 -0.05 -5.64
N TYR A 165 -9.04 -1.22 -6.05
CA TYR A 165 -7.60 -1.42 -6.23
C TYR A 165 -7.01 -0.43 -7.24
N THR A 166 -7.74 -0.17 -8.33
CA THR A 166 -7.28 0.76 -9.38
C THR A 166 -7.27 2.19 -8.86
N PHE A 167 -8.37 2.60 -8.23
CA PHE A 167 -8.49 3.94 -7.66
C PHE A 167 -7.42 4.22 -6.60
N GLN A 168 -7.19 3.28 -5.68
CA GLN A 168 -6.19 3.46 -4.63
C GLN A 168 -4.75 3.41 -5.15
N ALA A 169 -4.47 2.56 -6.15
CA ALA A 169 -3.18 2.57 -6.82
C ALA A 169 -2.91 3.93 -7.51
N ASP A 170 -3.93 4.54 -8.12
CA ASP A 170 -3.80 5.85 -8.77
C ASP A 170 -3.59 6.98 -7.75
N ARG A 171 -4.31 6.96 -6.61
CA ARG A 171 -4.06 7.90 -5.50
C ARG A 171 -2.65 7.75 -4.93
N ALA A 172 -2.22 6.52 -4.65
CA ALA A 172 -0.87 6.24 -4.20
C ALA A 172 0.18 6.74 -5.19
N ARG A 173 -0.05 6.52 -6.50
CA ARG A 173 0.84 7.02 -7.56
C ARG A 173 0.93 8.54 -7.58
N ASN A 174 -0.20 9.24 -7.48
CA ASN A 174 -0.22 10.70 -7.43
C ASN A 174 0.53 11.20 -6.19
N ALA A 175 0.33 10.57 -5.03
CA ALA A 175 1.06 10.91 -3.82
C ALA A 175 2.57 10.70 -3.97
N ILE A 176 3.00 9.61 -4.62
CA ILE A 176 4.40 9.36 -4.97
C ILE A 176 4.94 10.49 -5.87
N TYR A 177 4.19 10.90 -6.89
CA TYR A 177 4.63 11.98 -7.77
C TYR A 177 4.77 13.31 -7.03
N SER A 178 3.81 13.67 -6.18
CA SER A 178 3.90 14.87 -5.33
C SER A 178 5.10 14.79 -4.38
N LEU A 179 5.34 13.65 -3.74
CA LEU A 179 6.46 13.44 -2.83
C LEU A 179 7.80 13.72 -3.52
N PHE A 180 8.02 13.16 -4.71
CA PHE A 180 9.28 13.35 -5.42
C PHE A 180 9.34 14.61 -6.27
N ALA A 181 8.23 15.32 -6.48
CA ALA A 181 8.25 16.67 -7.04
C ALA A 181 8.95 17.64 -6.07
N ALA A 182 8.87 17.40 -4.76
CA ALA A 182 9.57 18.18 -3.74
C ALA A 182 11.11 18.14 -3.92
N GLU A 183 11.67 17.09 -4.54
CA GLU A 183 13.12 17.01 -4.80
C GLU A 183 13.63 18.14 -5.71
N ALA A 184 12.76 18.75 -6.52
CA ALA A 184 13.11 19.92 -7.33
C ALA A 184 13.44 21.16 -6.47
N TYR A 185 12.90 21.23 -5.25
CA TYR A 185 13.07 22.36 -4.34
C TYR A 185 14.06 22.06 -3.21
N THR A 186 14.08 20.80 -2.72
CA THR A 186 14.87 20.40 -1.54
C THR A 186 16.11 19.59 -1.86
N GLY A 187 16.34 19.24 -3.13
CA GLY A 187 17.33 18.23 -3.52
C GLY A 187 16.88 16.81 -3.16
N THR A 188 17.81 15.85 -3.17
CA THR A 188 17.47 14.43 -2.91
C THR A 188 16.92 14.25 -1.49
N ILE A 189 15.74 13.62 -1.38
CA ILE A 189 15.12 13.35 -0.08
C ILE A 189 15.96 12.34 0.73
N PRO A 190 16.32 12.65 1.99
CA PRO A 190 16.94 11.69 2.90
C PRO A 190 16.04 10.46 3.12
N ILE A 191 16.63 9.27 3.20
CA ILE A 191 15.87 8.01 3.26
C ILE A 191 14.89 7.97 4.44
N GLN A 192 15.28 8.47 5.61
CA GLN A 192 14.44 8.44 6.81
C GLN A 192 13.19 9.30 6.63
N VAL A 193 13.37 10.52 6.12
CA VAL A 193 12.27 11.44 5.79
C VAL A 193 11.38 10.82 4.71
N GLY A 194 11.97 10.26 3.66
CA GLY A 194 11.22 9.60 2.59
C GLY A 194 10.39 8.40 3.08
N LEU A 195 10.88 7.62 4.04
CA LEU A 195 10.12 6.51 4.64
C LEU A 195 8.99 7.01 5.54
N VAL A 196 9.18 8.12 6.27
CA VAL A 196 8.11 8.79 7.03
C VAL A 196 7.02 9.29 6.08
N LEU A 197 7.42 9.98 5.00
CA LEU A 197 6.49 10.47 3.98
C LEU A 197 5.78 9.32 3.24
N TYR A 198 6.45 8.20 2.98
CA TYR A 198 5.81 6.99 2.45
C TYR A 198 4.69 6.52 3.38
N ARG A 199 4.95 6.37 4.68
CA ARG A 199 3.94 5.91 5.65
C ARG A 199 2.77 6.89 5.73
N ALA A 200 3.04 8.19 5.75
CA ALA A 200 2.00 9.21 5.90
C ALA A 200 1.16 9.45 4.63
N ARG A 201 1.75 9.36 3.44
CA ARG A 201 1.13 9.84 2.18
C ARG A 201 0.88 8.75 1.14
N VAL A 202 1.59 7.63 1.21
CA VAL A 202 1.47 6.55 0.23
C VAL A 202 0.81 5.32 0.85
N ASP A 203 1.31 4.86 2.00
CA ASP A 203 0.82 3.66 2.68
C ASP A 203 -0.67 3.77 3.01
N CYS A 204 -1.13 4.94 3.45
CA CYS A 204 -2.54 5.22 3.76
C CYS A 204 -3.48 4.92 2.57
N HIS A 205 -3.05 5.15 1.33
CA HIS A 205 -3.84 4.78 0.15
C HIS A 205 -3.75 3.28 -0.14
N LEU A 206 -2.57 2.68 0.05
CA LEU A 206 -2.34 1.25 -0.21
C LEU A 206 -3.05 0.35 0.81
N THR A 207 -3.27 0.80 2.05
CA THR A 207 -3.97 0.06 3.10
C THR A 207 -5.45 0.43 3.24
N TYR A 208 -5.93 1.47 2.54
CA TYR A 208 -7.30 1.94 2.70
C TYR A 208 -8.35 0.85 2.44
N GLY A 209 -9.20 0.62 3.44
CA GLY A 209 -10.31 -0.35 3.38
C GLY A 209 -9.84 -1.80 3.28
N CYS A 210 -8.61 -2.12 3.66
CA CYS A 210 -8.11 -3.50 3.63
C CYS A 210 -8.80 -4.42 4.64
N GLU A 211 -9.47 -3.87 5.65
CA GLU A 211 -10.28 -4.62 6.61
C GLU A 211 -11.49 -5.27 5.93
N VAL A 212 -12.07 -4.59 4.92
CA VAL A 212 -13.24 -5.05 4.18
C VAL A 212 -12.85 -5.68 2.83
N VAL A 213 -11.87 -5.08 2.15
CA VAL A 213 -11.42 -5.49 0.82
C VAL A 213 -10.26 -6.49 0.94
N ILE A 214 -10.61 -7.75 1.18
CA ILE A 214 -9.65 -8.83 1.30
C ILE A 214 -9.01 -9.15 -0.06
N ASP A 215 -7.68 -9.37 -0.06
CA ASP A 215 -6.84 -9.47 -1.26
C ASP A 215 -6.96 -10.82 -2.00
N VAL A 216 -8.14 -11.15 -2.50
CA VAL A 216 -8.41 -12.39 -3.24
C VAL A 216 -7.98 -12.31 -4.71
N SER A 217 -8.05 -11.10 -5.29
CA SER A 217 -7.73 -10.84 -6.68
C SER A 217 -6.24 -10.57 -6.86
N GLU A 218 -5.54 -11.51 -7.49
CA GLU A 218 -4.10 -11.38 -7.77
C GLU A 218 -3.80 -10.17 -8.66
N ALA A 219 -4.65 -9.90 -9.64
CA ALA A 219 -4.52 -8.72 -10.50
C ALA A 219 -4.73 -7.41 -9.71
N GLY A 220 -5.62 -7.41 -8.72
CA GLY A 220 -5.89 -6.26 -7.85
C GLY A 220 -4.69 -5.92 -6.96
N ILE A 221 -4.22 -6.87 -6.15
CA ILE A 221 -3.10 -6.65 -5.22
C ILE A 221 -1.80 -6.29 -5.95
N ARG A 222 -1.55 -6.86 -7.14
CA ARG A 222 -0.39 -6.50 -7.97
C ARG A 222 -0.36 -5.02 -8.37
N LYS A 223 -1.51 -4.35 -8.50
CA LYS A 223 -1.56 -2.90 -8.75
C LYS A 223 -1.01 -2.13 -7.55
N LEU A 224 -1.37 -2.51 -6.33
CA LEU A 224 -0.87 -1.88 -5.11
C LEU A 224 0.62 -2.17 -4.89
N GLU A 225 1.04 -3.43 -5.03
CA GLU A 225 2.44 -3.85 -4.93
C GLU A 225 3.34 -3.08 -5.92
N LYS A 226 2.85 -2.83 -7.13
CA LYS A 226 3.57 -2.06 -8.15
C LYS A 226 3.87 -0.64 -7.66
N GLU A 227 2.90 0.04 -7.06
CA GLU A 227 3.08 1.40 -6.58
C GLU A 227 3.94 1.45 -5.31
N GLN A 228 3.81 0.48 -4.40
CA GLN A 228 4.71 0.34 -3.26
C GLN A 228 6.17 0.20 -3.72
N LYS A 229 6.43 -0.77 -4.61
CA LYS A 229 7.76 -1.01 -5.18
C LYS A 229 8.27 0.22 -5.94
N ARG A 230 7.41 0.94 -6.66
CA ARG A 230 7.77 2.19 -7.35
C ARG A 230 8.31 3.24 -6.38
N CYS A 231 7.61 3.47 -5.27
CA CYS A 231 8.04 4.43 -4.26
C CYS A 231 9.42 4.06 -3.69
N LEU A 232 9.57 2.81 -3.20
CA LEU A 232 10.80 2.34 -2.58
C LEU A 232 11.98 2.31 -3.55
N ARG A 233 11.75 1.95 -4.82
CA ARG A 233 12.78 2.00 -5.86
C ARG A 233 13.25 3.43 -6.11
N ARG A 234 12.33 4.38 -6.26
CA ARG A 234 12.67 5.78 -6.50
C ARG A 234 13.41 6.40 -5.31
N LEU A 235 13.00 6.07 -4.08
CA LEU A 235 13.63 6.55 -2.85
C LEU A 235 15.09 6.05 -2.68
N ASN A 236 15.33 4.81 -3.08
CA ASN A 236 16.65 4.18 -3.05
C ASN A 236 17.46 4.37 -4.34
N GLY A 237 16.86 4.96 -5.37
CA GLY A 237 17.50 5.26 -6.64
C GLY A 237 17.75 4.04 -7.54
N VAL A 238 17.06 2.91 -7.32
CA VAL A 238 17.24 1.68 -8.12
C VAL A 238 16.20 1.56 -9.25
N GLY A 239 16.57 0.85 -10.30
CA GLY A 239 15.77 0.63 -11.50
C GLY A 239 14.68 -0.44 -11.33
N PRO A 240 13.77 -0.56 -12.32
CA PRO A 240 12.65 -1.50 -12.28
C PRO A 240 13.07 -2.98 -12.35
N ARG A 241 14.32 -3.27 -12.74
CA ARG A 241 14.90 -4.62 -12.84
C ARG A 241 15.67 -5.04 -11.59
N SER A 242 15.76 -4.18 -10.57
CA SER A 242 16.37 -4.53 -9.29
C SER A 242 15.56 -5.66 -8.63
N PRO A 243 16.22 -6.62 -7.94
CA PRO A 243 15.55 -7.53 -7.03
C PRO A 243 14.68 -6.77 -6.02
N THR A 244 13.62 -7.43 -5.55
CA THR A 244 12.57 -6.79 -4.75
C THR A 244 12.79 -6.93 -3.25
N ALA A 245 13.35 -8.04 -2.76
CA ALA A 245 13.57 -8.26 -1.34
C ALA A 245 14.35 -7.14 -0.64
N PRO A 246 15.46 -6.62 -1.20
CA PRO A 246 16.21 -5.52 -0.57
C PRO A 246 15.40 -4.23 -0.38
N LEU A 247 14.35 -4.00 -1.18
CA LEU A 247 13.48 -2.84 -0.99
C LEU A 247 12.75 -2.90 0.36
N PHE A 248 12.50 -4.11 0.88
CA PHE A 248 11.79 -4.37 2.12
C PHE A 248 12.76 -4.64 3.28
N THR A 249 13.72 -5.55 3.10
CA THR A 249 14.65 -5.99 4.15
C THR A 249 15.59 -4.89 4.62
N GLU A 250 15.97 -3.98 3.72
CA GLU A 250 16.87 -2.88 4.06
C GLU A 250 16.13 -1.65 4.60
N THR A 251 14.86 -1.45 4.21
CA THR A 251 14.07 -0.27 4.63
C THR A 251 13.20 -0.53 5.85
N GLY A 252 12.94 -1.79 6.18
CA GLY A 252 12.00 -2.21 7.22
C GLY A 252 10.53 -1.98 6.85
N ILE A 253 10.21 -1.82 5.55
CA ILE A 253 8.83 -1.74 5.07
C ILE A 253 8.32 -3.14 4.75
N MET A 254 7.16 -3.50 5.29
CA MET A 254 6.52 -4.78 4.99
C MET A 254 5.90 -4.78 3.59
N PRO A 255 6.05 -5.87 2.81
CA PRO A 255 5.32 -6.03 1.56
C PRO A 255 3.81 -5.85 1.75
N ILE A 256 3.16 -5.05 0.90
CA ILE A 256 1.79 -4.58 1.12
C ILE A 256 0.77 -5.72 1.26
N ARG A 257 0.99 -6.85 0.57
CA ARG A 257 0.16 -8.06 0.67
C ARG A 257 0.10 -8.62 2.09
N HIS A 258 1.25 -8.73 2.77
CA HIS A 258 1.31 -9.23 4.15
C HIS A 258 0.77 -8.18 5.12
N ARG A 259 1.08 -6.90 4.87
CA ARG A 259 0.61 -5.80 5.71
C ARG A 259 -0.93 -5.69 5.73
N ARG A 260 -1.57 -5.76 4.56
CA ARG A 260 -3.03 -5.66 4.41
C ARG A 260 -3.77 -6.81 5.11
N ILE A 261 -3.28 -8.04 4.97
CA ILE A 261 -3.93 -9.18 5.65
C ILE A 261 -3.75 -9.10 7.18
N ILE A 262 -2.61 -8.62 7.69
CA ILE A 262 -2.43 -8.38 9.14
C ILE A 262 -3.41 -7.32 9.64
N LEU A 263 -3.63 -6.24 8.89
CA LEU A 263 -4.62 -5.22 9.26
C LEU A 263 -6.06 -5.78 9.27
N ALA A 264 -6.40 -6.63 8.31
CA ALA A 264 -7.69 -7.34 8.31
C ALA A 264 -7.84 -8.31 9.50
N LEU A 265 -6.77 -9.01 9.90
CA LEU A 265 -6.76 -9.85 11.09
C LEU A 265 -6.91 -9.03 12.38
N ARG A 266 -6.26 -7.86 12.47
CA ARG A 266 -6.45 -6.95 13.62
C ARG A 266 -7.87 -6.39 13.70
N PHE A 267 -8.48 -6.09 12.56
CA PHE A 267 -9.89 -5.75 12.52
C PHE A 267 -10.78 -6.90 13.01
N ALA A 268 -10.42 -8.15 12.70
CA ALA A 268 -11.11 -9.32 13.22
C ALA A 268 -11.03 -9.41 14.76
N GLN A 269 -9.87 -9.10 15.34
CA GLN A 269 -9.70 -9.04 16.81
C GLN A 269 -10.61 -7.98 17.41
N TYR A 270 -10.57 -6.77 16.86
CA TYR A 270 -11.47 -5.69 17.27
C TYR A 270 -12.94 -6.13 17.20
N ALA A 271 -13.38 -6.71 16.07
CA ALA A 271 -14.74 -7.16 15.88
C ALA A 271 -15.17 -8.25 16.88
N LEU A 272 -14.24 -9.09 17.32
CA LEU A 272 -14.46 -10.14 18.31
C LEU A 272 -14.58 -9.59 19.74
N GLU A 273 -13.80 -8.56 20.06
CA GLU A 273 -13.77 -7.89 21.37
C GLU A 273 -14.99 -6.98 21.60
N GLU A 274 -15.61 -6.48 20.53
CA GLU A 274 -16.82 -5.67 20.61
C GLU A 274 -17.99 -6.42 21.29
N PRO A 275 -18.85 -5.70 22.05
CA PRO A 275 -20.05 -6.26 22.68
C PRO A 275 -20.92 -7.10 21.74
N LEU A 276 -21.57 -8.14 22.28
CA LEU A 276 -22.35 -9.11 21.49
C LEU A 276 -23.49 -8.46 20.68
N ASP A 277 -24.03 -7.37 21.20
CA ASP A 277 -25.10 -6.58 20.60
C ASP A 277 -24.59 -5.60 19.53
N HIS A 278 -23.30 -5.26 19.52
CA HIS A 278 -22.68 -4.37 18.54
C HIS A 278 -22.71 -4.96 17.12
N TRP A 279 -23.03 -4.13 16.13
CA TRP A 279 -23.25 -4.56 14.73
C TRP A 279 -22.05 -5.27 14.11
N VAL A 280 -20.85 -4.76 14.37
CA VAL A 280 -19.61 -5.36 13.84
C VAL A 280 -19.40 -6.76 14.42
N SER A 281 -19.69 -6.93 15.71
CA SER A 281 -19.59 -8.20 16.43
C SER A 281 -20.60 -9.23 15.88
N ARG A 282 -21.84 -8.80 15.61
CA ARG A 282 -22.87 -9.62 14.95
C ARG A 282 -22.47 -10.03 13.54
N ALA A 283 -22.06 -9.06 12.71
CA ALA A 283 -21.62 -9.31 11.34
C ALA A 283 -20.44 -10.29 11.30
N TYR A 284 -19.48 -10.15 12.21
CA TYR A 284 -18.33 -11.03 12.31
C TYR A 284 -18.74 -12.48 12.59
N ARG A 285 -19.58 -12.72 13.61
CA ARG A 285 -20.10 -14.06 13.93
C ARG A 285 -20.90 -14.66 12.79
N ASP A 286 -21.69 -13.85 12.08
CA ASP A 286 -22.38 -14.28 10.87
C ASP A 286 -21.40 -14.72 9.78
N THR A 287 -20.26 -14.04 9.60
CA THR A 287 -19.26 -14.47 8.62
C THR A 287 -18.65 -15.84 8.95
N LEU A 288 -18.45 -16.14 10.23
CA LEU A 288 -17.99 -17.45 10.71
C LEU A 288 -19.05 -18.53 10.45
N ALA A 289 -20.31 -18.25 10.81
CA ALA A 289 -21.42 -19.16 10.57
C ALA A 289 -21.64 -19.45 9.07
N MET A 290 -21.57 -18.42 8.22
CA MET A 290 -21.65 -18.57 6.77
C MET A 290 -20.52 -19.45 6.23
N HIS A 291 -19.30 -19.31 6.74
CA HIS A 291 -18.18 -20.14 6.34
C HIS A 291 -18.39 -21.61 6.70
N ARG A 292 -18.84 -21.91 7.93
CA ARG A 292 -19.17 -23.27 8.37
C ARG A 292 -20.27 -23.90 7.51
N ALA A 293 -21.21 -23.09 7.04
CA ALA A 293 -22.25 -23.50 6.08
C ALA A 293 -21.76 -23.61 4.62
N GLY A 294 -20.45 -23.46 4.34
CA GLY A 294 -19.86 -23.56 3.01
C GLY A 294 -20.14 -22.37 2.09
N LYS A 295 -20.74 -21.29 2.60
CA LYS A 295 -21.10 -20.11 1.81
C LYS A 295 -19.87 -19.25 1.50
N LYS A 296 -19.99 -18.40 0.49
CA LYS A 296 -18.98 -17.38 0.15
C LYS A 296 -19.16 -16.17 1.07
N GLY A 297 -18.07 -15.49 1.40
CA GLY A 297 -18.10 -14.31 2.26
C GLY A 297 -16.70 -13.93 2.73
N TRP A 298 -16.64 -12.94 3.62
CA TRP A 298 -15.40 -12.35 4.12
C TRP A 298 -14.43 -13.40 4.69
N MET A 299 -14.91 -14.33 5.52
CA MET A 299 -14.08 -15.39 6.10
C MET A 299 -13.50 -16.36 5.05
N ARG A 300 -14.27 -16.72 4.02
CA ARG A 300 -13.76 -17.54 2.91
C ARG A 300 -12.69 -16.81 2.10
N ASP A 301 -12.85 -15.50 1.93
CA ASP A 301 -11.88 -14.65 1.25
C ASP A 301 -10.58 -14.52 2.07
N MET A 302 -10.68 -14.43 3.40
CA MET A 302 -9.53 -14.47 4.33
C MET A 302 -8.72 -15.76 4.20
N VAL A 303 -9.38 -16.94 4.28
CA VAL A 303 -8.72 -18.24 4.07
C VAL A 303 -7.98 -18.27 2.73
N ARG A 304 -8.62 -17.76 1.68
CA ARG A 304 -8.03 -17.75 0.33
C ARG A 304 -6.86 -16.77 0.19
N ALA A 305 -6.89 -15.63 0.88
CA ALA A 305 -5.81 -14.67 0.86
C ALA A 305 -4.57 -15.20 1.59
N LEU A 306 -4.75 -15.85 2.75
CA LEU A 306 -3.67 -16.48 3.52
C LEU A 306 -3.02 -17.65 2.76
N ALA A 307 -3.83 -18.48 2.11
CA ALA A 307 -3.35 -19.58 1.26
C ALA A 307 -2.64 -19.10 -0.03
N LYS A 308 -2.73 -17.81 -0.38
CA LYS A 308 -2.07 -17.20 -1.53
C LYS A 308 -0.86 -16.34 -1.16
N LEU A 309 -0.43 -16.35 0.09
CA LEU A 309 0.82 -15.70 0.46
C LEU A 309 2.00 -16.38 -0.27
N PRO A 310 2.97 -15.60 -0.76
CA PRO A 310 4.06 -16.14 -1.56
C PRO A 310 5.02 -16.98 -0.73
N PHE A 311 5.59 -18.02 -1.34
CA PHE A 311 6.60 -18.94 -0.79
C PHE A 311 6.16 -19.81 0.40
N ALA A 312 5.62 -19.24 1.47
CA ALA A 312 5.17 -19.95 2.66
C ALA A 312 3.70 -19.60 2.98
N PRO A 313 2.71 -20.14 2.25
CA PRO A 313 1.30 -19.90 2.53
C PRO A 313 0.89 -20.25 3.97
N VAL A 314 -0.08 -19.53 4.52
CA VAL A 314 -0.63 -19.81 5.85
C VAL A 314 -1.95 -20.55 5.69
N THR A 315 -2.03 -21.76 6.25
CA THR A 315 -3.28 -22.49 6.38
C THR A 315 -4.03 -21.97 7.59
N LEU A 316 -5.24 -21.45 7.38
CA LEU A 316 -6.08 -20.94 8.46
C LEU A 316 -7.02 -22.04 8.93
N ASP A 317 -6.87 -22.45 10.19
CA ASP A 317 -7.97 -23.07 10.93
C ASP A 317 -8.94 -21.96 11.39
N VAL A 318 -10.21 -22.13 11.06
CA VAL A 318 -11.25 -21.15 11.36
C VAL A 318 -11.51 -21.05 12.87
N SER A 319 -11.24 -22.12 13.63
CA SER A 319 -11.34 -22.09 15.09
C SER A 319 -10.43 -21.02 15.71
N SER A 320 -9.28 -20.75 15.08
CA SER A 320 -8.36 -19.67 15.50
C SER A 320 -8.98 -18.28 15.38
N MET A 321 -10.00 -18.10 14.54
CA MET A 321 -10.71 -16.83 14.38
C MET A 321 -11.77 -16.61 15.48
N GLU A 322 -11.94 -17.52 16.42
CA GLU A 322 -12.94 -17.44 17.48
C GLU A 322 -12.35 -16.90 18.80
N SER A 323 -11.04 -16.66 18.84
CA SER A 323 -10.32 -16.14 20.01
C SER A 323 -9.29 -15.10 19.61
N VAL A 324 -9.04 -14.12 20.48
CA VAL A 324 -8.01 -13.08 20.28
C VAL A 324 -6.62 -13.72 20.17
N ASP A 325 -6.34 -14.74 20.97
CA ASP A 325 -5.08 -15.49 20.97
C ASP A 325 -4.89 -16.28 19.68
N GLY A 326 -5.94 -16.94 19.18
CA GLY A 326 -5.92 -17.64 17.91
C GLY A 326 -5.62 -16.71 16.75
N ILE A 327 -6.26 -15.54 16.70
CA ILE A 327 -5.99 -14.54 15.66
C ILE A 327 -4.57 -13.98 15.80
N SER A 328 -4.09 -13.73 17.01
CA SER A 328 -2.70 -13.31 17.27
C SER A 328 -1.70 -14.35 16.75
N ALA A 329 -1.96 -15.64 16.98
CA ALA A 329 -1.12 -16.71 16.45
C ALA A 329 -1.11 -16.72 14.91
N VAL A 330 -2.27 -16.50 14.27
CA VAL A 330 -2.34 -16.37 12.80
C VAL A 330 -1.54 -15.16 12.31
N ILE A 331 -1.60 -14.02 12.98
CA ILE A 331 -0.77 -12.84 12.66
C ILE A 331 0.71 -13.21 12.72
N THR A 332 1.16 -13.89 13.78
CA THR A 332 2.55 -14.37 13.88
C THR A 332 2.92 -15.31 12.73
N GLN A 333 2.03 -16.21 12.31
CA GLN A 333 2.28 -17.06 11.13
C GLN A 333 2.42 -16.25 9.84
N VAL A 334 1.64 -15.17 9.66
CA VAL A 334 1.78 -14.27 8.51
C VAL A 334 3.12 -13.52 8.55
N GLU A 335 3.58 -13.10 9.74
CA GLU A 335 4.88 -12.47 9.93
C GLU A 335 6.04 -13.43 9.58
N ILE A 336 5.96 -14.68 10.05
CA ILE A 336 6.92 -15.75 9.70
C ILE A 336 6.89 -16.04 8.20
N SER A 337 5.70 -16.15 7.60
CA SER A 337 5.51 -16.31 6.15
C SER A 337 6.20 -15.20 5.36
N CYS A 338 6.04 -13.95 5.80
CA CYS A 338 6.68 -12.79 5.19
C CYS A 338 8.22 -12.87 5.29
N SER A 339 8.74 -13.24 6.45
CA SER A 339 10.17 -13.38 6.69
C SER A 339 10.77 -14.48 5.80
N LYS A 340 10.15 -15.67 5.75
CA LYS A 340 10.55 -16.78 4.88
C LYS A 340 10.52 -16.41 3.40
N TYR A 341 9.47 -15.73 2.95
CA TYR A 341 9.37 -15.21 1.59
C TYR A 341 10.56 -14.30 1.23
N LEU A 342 10.89 -13.34 2.10
CA LEU A 342 11.98 -12.40 1.86
C LEU A 342 13.34 -13.10 1.91
N MET A 343 13.56 -14.04 2.82
CA MET A 343 14.80 -14.82 2.88
C MET A 343 15.00 -15.68 1.62
N ASN A 344 13.95 -16.32 1.12
CA ASN A 344 14.03 -17.05 -0.14
C ASN A 344 14.40 -16.14 -1.33
N GLU A 345 13.84 -14.93 -1.38
CA GLU A 345 14.19 -13.95 -2.41
C GLU A 345 15.63 -13.42 -2.25
N LEU A 346 16.13 -13.29 -1.02
CA LEU A 346 17.53 -12.95 -0.73
C LEU A 346 18.51 -14.07 -1.11
N ALA A 347 18.08 -15.33 -1.11
CA ALA A 347 18.89 -16.48 -1.55
C ALA A 347 19.16 -16.49 -3.08
N SER A 348 18.65 -15.51 -3.82
CA SER A 348 18.90 -15.36 -5.25
C SER A 348 20.39 -15.17 -5.56
N THR A 349 20.88 -15.81 -6.63
CA THR A 349 22.22 -15.59 -7.20
C THR A 349 22.48 -14.17 -7.70
N ARG A 350 21.48 -13.28 -7.64
CA ARG A 350 21.63 -11.84 -7.91
C ARG A 350 22.05 -11.05 -6.68
N LEU A 351 21.93 -11.61 -5.49
CA LEU A 351 22.14 -10.89 -4.24
C LEU A 351 23.28 -11.51 -3.41
N PRO A 352 24.47 -11.76 -4.01
CA PRO A 352 25.59 -12.39 -3.32
C PRO A 352 26.04 -11.61 -2.06
N LEU A 353 25.80 -10.31 -2.03
CA LEU A 353 26.15 -9.44 -0.92
C LEU A 353 25.04 -9.28 0.14
N LEU A 354 23.85 -9.83 -0.10
CA LEU A 354 22.69 -9.67 0.78
C LEU A 354 22.05 -11.01 1.17
N HIS A 355 22.75 -12.13 1.00
CA HIS A 355 22.26 -13.44 1.48
C HIS A 355 21.91 -13.36 2.97
N GLY A 356 20.76 -13.92 3.33
CA GLY A 356 20.22 -13.80 4.68
C GLY A 356 21.06 -14.53 5.73
N GLU A 357 21.58 -15.71 5.39
CA GLU A 357 22.37 -16.56 6.30
C GLU A 357 23.68 -15.88 6.72
N ASP A 358 24.42 -15.32 5.76
CA ASP A 358 25.66 -14.56 6.00
C ASP A 358 25.45 -13.35 6.93
N ARG A 359 24.22 -12.83 6.98
CA ARG A 359 23.83 -11.68 7.79
C ARG A 359 23.18 -12.06 9.13
N GLY A 360 23.13 -13.36 9.45
CA GLY A 360 22.51 -13.88 10.67
C GLY A 360 21.00 -13.66 10.74
N LEU A 361 20.33 -13.49 9.60
CA LEU A 361 18.89 -13.28 9.57
C LEU A 361 18.15 -14.55 9.97
N GLN A 362 17.20 -14.40 10.90
CA GLN A 362 16.38 -15.50 11.40
C GLN A 362 15.07 -15.62 10.59
N PRO A 363 14.78 -16.79 9.99
CA PRO A 363 13.59 -17.00 9.16
C PRO A 363 12.29 -16.86 9.93
N ASP A 364 12.28 -17.18 11.22
CA ASP A 364 11.09 -17.11 12.06
C ASP A 364 10.95 -15.78 12.81
N SER A 365 11.79 -14.77 12.52
CA SER A 365 11.68 -13.43 13.11
C SER A 365 11.55 -12.34 12.05
N ILE A 366 10.37 -11.73 11.99
CA ILE A 366 10.12 -10.61 11.07
C ILE A 366 10.97 -9.38 11.40
N GLN A 367 11.27 -9.14 12.68
CA GLN A 367 12.08 -8.03 13.15
C GLN A 367 13.56 -8.16 12.73
N SER A 368 14.06 -9.40 12.67
CA SER A 368 15.37 -9.70 12.11
C SER A 368 15.43 -9.34 10.62
N THR A 369 14.39 -9.71 9.86
CA THR A 369 14.35 -9.57 8.40
C THR A 369 14.02 -8.13 7.96
N LEU A 370 13.02 -7.49 8.57
CA LEU A 370 12.55 -6.15 8.23
C LEU A 370 13.09 -5.12 9.23
N ARG A 371 14.21 -4.48 8.87
CA ARG A 371 14.79 -3.39 9.66
C ARG A 371 15.33 -2.30 8.75
N LEU A 372 15.18 -1.04 9.15
CA LEU A 372 15.92 0.04 8.51
C LEU A 372 17.42 -0.12 8.83
N ARG A 373 18.20 -0.54 7.85
CA ARG A 373 19.62 -0.90 8.06
C ARG A 373 20.50 0.32 8.33
N PRO A 374 21.52 0.22 9.20
CA PRO A 374 22.28 1.38 9.65
C PRO A 374 22.94 2.18 8.51
N TYR A 375 23.54 1.51 7.52
CA TYR A 375 24.18 2.21 6.40
C TYR A 375 23.25 3.16 5.64
N LEU A 376 21.95 2.85 5.53
CA LEU A 376 20.99 3.75 4.88
C LEU A 376 20.84 5.07 5.65
N ARG A 377 20.92 5.02 6.98
CA ARG A 377 20.89 6.21 7.86
C ARG A 377 22.23 6.92 7.91
N ASN A 378 23.32 6.17 8.01
CA ASN A 378 24.65 6.70 8.33
C ASN A 378 25.32 7.35 7.11
N VAL A 379 25.02 6.88 5.90
CA VAL A 379 25.56 7.46 4.66
C VAL A 379 24.73 8.70 4.29
N THR A 380 25.21 9.87 4.71
CA THR A 380 24.53 11.16 4.53
C THR A 380 24.58 11.67 3.09
N ILE A 381 25.66 11.39 2.36
CA ILE A 381 25.84 11.83 0.96
C ILE A 381 24.93 10.99 0.06
N PRO A 382 23.90 11.60 -0.59
CA PRO A 382 22.91 10.82 -1.32
C PRO A 382 23.47 10.04 -2.51
N ALA A 383 24.50 10.57 -3.19
CA ALA A 383 25.16 9.90 -4.30
C ALA A 383 25.85 8.60 -3.85
N HIS A 384 26.59 8.64 -2.73
CA HIS A 384 27.25 7.47 -2.16
C HIS A 384 26.23 6.44 -1.67
N ARG A 385 25.18 6.89 -0.96
CA ARG A 385 24.09 6.01 -0.48
C ARG A 385 23.41 5.29 -1.63
N LYS A 386 23.02 6.01 -2.68
CA LYS A 386 22.36 5.43 -3.86
C LYS A 386 23.30 4.49 -4.62
N ALA A 387 24.59 4.81 -4.75
CA ALA A 387 25.57 3.93 -5.38
C ALA A 387 25.77 2.63 -4.59
N LEU A 388 25.95 2.72 -3.27
CA LEU A 388 26.06 1.56 -2.40
C LEU A 388 24.79 0.69 -2.46
N PHE A 389 23.60 1.29 -2.38
CA PHE A 389 22.35 0.53 -2.45
C PHE A 389 22.17 -0.16 -3.81
N ARG A 390 22.47 0.54 -4.92
CA ARG A 390 22.46 -0.05 -6.27
C ARG A 390 23.41 -1.22 -6.40
N PHE A 391 24.60 -1.08 -5.84
CA PHE A 391 25.63 -2.11 -5.83
C PHE A 391 25.15 -3.36 -5.10
N LEU A 392 24.64 -3.21 -3.88
CA LEU A 392 24.09 -4.33 -3.08
C LEU A 392 22.87 -4.99 -3.74
N CYS A 393 22.09 -4.22 -4.51
CA CYS A 393 20.85 -4.68 -5.15
C CYS A 393 21.01 -5.10 -6.62
N ALA A 394 22.20 -5.47 -7.07
CA ALA A 394 22.42 -5.96 -8.44
C ALA A 394 21.94 -4.98 -9.54
N ASP A 395 21.99 -3.67 -9.25
CA ASP A 395 21.58 -2.58 -10.14
C ASP A 395 22.77 -1.69 -10.51
N HIS A 396 23.87 -2.35 -10.89
CA HIS A 396 25.12 -1.73 -11.31
C HIS A 396 25.54 -2.19 -12.72
N TYR A 397 26.65 -1.66 -13.19
CA TYR A 397 27.15 -1.84 -14.56
C TYR A 397 28.23 -2.90 -14.72
N LEU A 398 28.45 -3.72 -13.69
CA LEU A 398 29.45 -4.77 -13.78
C LEU A 398 29.02 -5.87 -14.77
N ALA A 399 29.98 -6.53 -15.40
CA ALA A 399 29.74 -7.56 -16.40
C ALA A 399 28.82 -8.67 -15.86
N VAL A 400 28.96 -9.04 -14.57
CA VAL A 400 28.10 -10.04 -13.93
C VAL A 400 26.60 -9.71 -14.09
N GLU A 401 26.19 -8.43 -14.00
CA GLU A 401 24.79 -8.04 -14.16
C GLU A 401 24.44 -7.59 -15.58
N GLN A 402 25.40 -7.05 -16.36
CA GLN A 402 25.13 -6.65 -17.75
C GLN A 402 24.91 -7.87 -18.66
N TYR A 403 25.81 -8.86 -18.62
CA TYR A 403 25.68 -10.07 -19.43
C TYR A 403 24.52 -10.97 -18.97
N ARG A 404 24.08 -10.87 -17.71
CA ARG A 404 22.85 -11.56 -17.25
C ARG A 404 21.62 -11.14 -18.06
N ARG A 405 21.62 -9.93 -18.62
CA ARG A 405 20.48 -9.33 -19.36
C ARG A 405 20.53 -9.62 -20.86
N VAL A 406 21.64 -10.16 -21.35
CA VAL A 406 21.84 -10.46 -22.75
C VAL A 406 21.66 -11.97 -22.95
N PRO A 407 20.58 -12.42 -23.59
CA PRO A 407 20.48 -13.81 -24.00
C PRO A 407 21.47 -14.08 -25.14
N ARG A 408 21.96 -15.31 -25.23
CA ARG A 408 22.67 -15.80 -26.40
C ARG A 408 21.70 -15.87 -27.60
N ARG A 409 22.24 -16.02 -28.82
CA ARG A 409 21.43 -16.16 -30.05
C ARG A 409 20.43 -17.32 -29.98
N ASN A 410 20.76 -18.37 -29.22
CA ASN A 410 19.91 -19.53 -28.99
C ASN A 410 18.91 -19.36 -27.81
N GLY A 411 18.87 -18.18 -27.17
CA GLY A 411 17.99 -17.88 -26.04
C GLY A 411 18.59 -18.18 -24.65
N ASP A 412 19.73 -18.88 -24.59
CA ASP A 412 20.34 -19.26 -23.31
C ASP A 412 20.95 -18.07 -22.55
N LYS A 413 20.97 -18.17 -21.23
CA LYS A 413 21.67 -17.20 -20.38
C LYS A 413 23.18 -17.42 -20.47
N ILE A 414 23.93 -16.32 -20.53
CA ILE A 414 25.39 -16.37 -20.48
C ILE A 414 25.81 -16.84 -19.07
N PRO A 415 26.58 -17.94 -18.93
CA PRO A 415 27.10 -18.42 -17.64
C PRO A 415 27.92 -17.37 -16.89
N VAL A 416 28.07 -17.49 -15.57
CA VAL A 416 28.74 -16.48 -14.72
C VAL A 416 30.26 -16.41 -14.99
N ASP A 417 30.87 -17.58 -15.19
CA ASP A 417 32.27 -17.81 -15.57
C ASP A 417 32.64 -17.22 -16.96
N GLN A 418 31.64 -16.82 -17.75
CA GLN A 418 31.82 -16.25 -19.08
C GLN A 418 31.46 -14.76 -19.13
N ARG A 419 31.68 -14.06 -18.02
CA ARG A 419 31.40 -12.62 -17.87
C ARG A 419 32.69 -11.91 -17.47
N PRO A 420 33.71 -11.90 -18.37
CA PRO A 420 35.06 -11.49 -18.03
C PRO A 420 35.12 -10.05 -17.53
N CYS A 421 36.14 -9.76 -16.73
CA CYS A 421 36.47 -8.40 -16.32
C CYS A 421 36.83 -7.54 -17.54
N ARG A 422 36.34 -6.31 -17.58
CA ARG A 422 36.64 -5.36 -18.66
C ARG A 422 38.07 -4.83 -18.63
N TYR A 423 38.73 -4.92 -17.48
CA TYR A 423 40.00 -4.24 -17.25
C TYR A 423 41.16 -5.18 -16.92
N GLY A 424 40.88 -6.41 -16.47
CA GLY A 424 41.93 -7.38 -16.16
C GLY A 424 41.52 -8.79 -16.56
N ASP A 425 42.37 -9.76 -16.26
CA ASP A 425 42.26 -11.12 -16.81
C ASP A 425 41.31 -12.05 -16.03
N ALA A 426 40.53 -11.52 -15.09
CA ALA A 426 39.62 -12.34 -14.30
C ALA A 426 38.44 -12.85 -15.14
N CYS A 427 38.11 -14.14 -14.98
CA CYS A 427 37.00 -14.79 -15.67
C CYS A 427 35.62 -14.18 -15.37
N THR A 428 35.47 -13.51 -14.22
CA THR A 428 34.20 -12.88 -13.81
C THR A 428 34.38 -11.49 -13.22
N GLU A 429 33.74 -10.47 -13.81
CA GLU A 429 33.58 -9.13 -13.22
C GLU A 429 32.48 -9.12 -12.15
N SER A 430 32.75 -9.75 -11.00
CA SER A 430 31.84 -9.75 -9.84
C SER A 430 32.00 -8.49 -8.97
N GLU A 431 31.06 -8.30 -8.05
CA GLU A 431 31.07 -7.24 -7.05
C GLU A 431 32.34 -7.31 -6.18
N VAL A 432 32.66 -8.50 -5.67
CA VAL A 432 33.87 -8.74 -4.85
C VAL A 432 35.13 -8.50 -5.69
N HIS A 433 35.14 -8.96 -6.95
CA HIS A 433 36.27 -8.73 -7.84
C HIS A 433 36.53 -7.24 -8.06
N ALA A 434 35.49 -6.47 -8.40
CA ALA A 434 35.60 -5.05 -8.67
C ALA A 434 36.07 -4.23 -7.45
N LEU A 435 35.65 -4.62 -6.23
CA LEU A 435 36.05 -3.90 -5.01
C LEU A 435 37.44 -4.30 -4.52
N PHE A 436 37.77 -5.59 -4.50
CA PHE A 436 38.91 -6.07 -3.70
C PHE A 436 40.01 -6.76 -4.51
N LEU A 437 39.75 -7.22 -5.73
CA LEU A 437 40.67 -8.10 -6.46
C LEU A 437 41.21 -7.51 -7.77
N CYS A 438 40.45 -6.66 -8.45
CA CYS A 438 40.76 -6.21 -9.82
C CYS A 438 42.02 -5.34 -9.89
N ASN A 439 43.10 -5.83 -10.49
CA ASN A 439 44.35 -5.06 -10.66
C ASN A 439 44.55 -4.51 -12.09
N GLY A 440 43.48 -4.48 -12.89
CA GLY A 440 43.57 -4.14 -14.31
C GLY A 440 43.80 -2.66 -14.64
N ILE A 441 43.58 -1.76 -13.67
CA ILE A 441 43.80 -0.31 -13.82
C ILE A 441 44.42 0.24 -12.54
N ASP A 442 45.50 1.02 -12.68
CA ASP A 442 46.22 1.66 -11.56
C ASP A 442 45.30 2.52 -10.70
N LYS A 443 44.45 3.34 -11.31
CA LYS A 443 43.47 4.18 -10.61
C LYS A 443 42.54 3.37 -9.68
N LEU A 444 42.21 2.12 -10.03
CA LEU A 444 41.40 1.25 -9.18
C LEU A 444 42.23 0.76 -7.99
N VAL A 445 43.48 0.36 -8.23
CA VAL A 445 44.44 -0.02 -7.19
C VAL A 445 44.65 1.14 -6.21
N ASP A 446 44.89 2.36 -6.69
CA ASP A 446 45.06 3.56 -5.87
C ASP A 446 43.86 3.79 -4.94
N ARG A 447 42.64 3.72 -5.50
CA ARG A 447 41.41 3.90 -4.73
C ARG A 447 41.24 2.81 -3.67
N ARG A 448 41.63 1.58 -3.98
CA ARG A 448 41.59 0.46 -3.04
C ARG A 448 42.61 0.64 -1.93
N THR A 449 43.84 1.04 -2.24
CA THR A 449 44.90 1.31 -1.25
C THR A 449 44.44 2.37 -0.26
N VAL A 450 43.93 3.51 -0.75
CA VAL A 450 43.38 4.57 0.11
C VAL A 450 42.24 4.08 0.99
N PHE A 451 41.37 3.22 0.46
CA PHE A 451 40.30 2.61 1.25
C PHE A 451 40.87 1.68 2.33
N MET A 452 41.79 0.77 1.97
CA MET A 452 42.38 -0.20 2.89
C MET A 452 43.17 0.48 4.01
N ASP A 453 43.97 1.50 3.71
CA ASP A 453 44.73 2.25 4.71
C ASP A 453 43.80 2.90 5.73
N ARG A 454 42.69 3.47 5.25
CA ARG A 454 41.70 4.09 6.12
C ARG A 454 40.96 3.06 6.98
N ILE A 455 40.61 1.89 6.43
CA ILE A 455 40.01 0.81 7.19
C ILE A 455 40.98 0.28 8.24
N LYS A 456 42.23 -0.01 7.89
CA LYS A 456 43.27 -0.49 8.80
C LYS A 456 43.53 0.49 9.95
N ALA A 457 43.47 1.79 9.69
CA ALA A 457 43.62 2.80 10.74
C ALA A 457 42.49 2.77 11.78
N MET A 458 41.26 2.41 11.40
CA MET A 458 40.12 2.32 12.33
C MET A 458 39.91 0.92 12.91
N VAL A 459 40.24 -0.11 12.13
CA VAL A 459 40.07 -1.52 12.49
C VAL A 459 41.38 -2.24 12.14
N PRO A 460 42.38 -2.21 13.02
CA PRO A 460 43.72 -2.76 12.74
C PRO A 460 43.74 -4.25 12.37
N SER A 461 42.75 -5.02 12.81
CA SER A 461 42.60 -6.45 12.48
C SER A 461 42.17 -6.70 11.02
N HIS A 462 41.60 -5.71 10.32
CA HIS A 462 41.16 -5.85 8.94
C HIS A 462 42.30 -5.50 7.99
N THR A 463 43.30 -6.39 7.88
CA THR A 463 44.40 -6.24 6.92
C THR A 463 43.92 -6.50 5.48
N PRO A 464 44.68 -6.06 4.46
CA PRO A 464 44.33 -6.34 3.07
C PRO A 464 44.15 -7.83 2.76
N GLU A 465 44.93 -8.70 3.41
CA GLU A 465 44.81 -10.16 3.31
C GLU A 465 43.51 -10.65 3.93
N PHE A 466 43.21 -10.23 5.16
CA PHE A 466 41.97 -10.60 5.84
C PHE A 466 40.71 -10.21 5.04
N ILE A 467 40.69 -9.00 4.46
CA ILE A 467 39.58 -8.51 3.65
C ILE A 467 39.46 -9.30 2.34
N ARG A 468 40.58 -9.69 1.74
CA ARG A 468 40.60 -10.51 0.53
C ARG A 468 40.04 -11.91 0.77
N ASP A 469 40.38 -12.50 1.91
CA ASP A 469 39.95 -13.83 2.30
C ASP A 469 38.50 -13.84 2.81
N ASN A 470 38.02 -12.73 3.39
CA ASN A 470 36.69 -12.61 3.99
C ASN A 470 35.90 -11.39 3.49
N PRO A 471 35.70 -11.23 2.17
CA PRO A 471 35.18 -9.98 1.60
C PRO A 471 33.72 -9.70 1.97
N ILE A 472 32.88 -10.73 2.00
CA ILE A 472 31.44 -10.59 2.31
C ILE A 472 31.26 -10.24 3.79
N LEU A 473 31.94 -10.97 4.69
CA LEU A 473 31.97 -10.70 6.12
C LEU A 473 32.39 -9.25 6.40
N CYS A 474 33.46 -8.79 5.75
CA CYS A 474 33.95 -7.42 5.89
C CYS A 474 32.90 -6.40 5.41
N ILE A 475 32.26 -6.62 4.26
CA ILE A 475 31.18 -5.75 3.77
C ILE A 475 30.05 -5.66 4.80
N HIS A 476 29.56 -6.79 5.31
CA HIS A 476 28.47 -6.80 6.29
C HIS A 476 28.86 -6.08 7.57
N PHE A 477 30.08 -6.31 8.07
CA PHE A 477 30.63 -5.57 9.18
C PHE A 477 30.60 -4.06 8.91
N TYR A 478 31.12 -3.59 7.77
CA TYR A 478 31.13 -2.16 7.44
C TYR A 478 29.74 -1.55 7.31
N LEU A 479 28.74 -2.29 6.79
CA LEU A 479 27.37 -1.79 6.62
C LEU A 479 26.66 -1.54 7.97
N GLU A 480 26.99 -2.28 9.02
CA GLU A 480 26.38 -2.12 10.34
C GLU A 480 27.08 -1.03 11.18
N HIS A 481 28.31 -0.62 10.83
CA HIS A 481 29.09 0.36 11.58
C HIS A 481 28.90 1.80 11.09
N LYS A 482 28.67 2.73 12.03
CA LYS A 482 28.34 4.14 11.76
C LYS A 482 29.42 4.88 10.97
N GLU A 483 30.69 4.65 11.29
CA GLU A 483 31.81 5.38 10.70
C GLU A 483 32.34 4.69 9.43
N LEU A 484 32.22 3.36 9.37
CA LEU A 484 32.72 2.56 8.26
C LEU A 484 31.77 2.58 7.05
N ALA A 485 30.46 2.60 7.27
CA ALA A 485 29.47 2.61 6.19
C ALA A 485 29.64 3.81 5.21
N PRO A 486 29.84 5.06 5.67
CA PRO A 486 30.16 6.18 4.79
C PRO A 486 31.43 5.99 3.95
N ILE A 487 32.45 5.35 4.53
CA ILE A 487 33.74 5.11 3.87
C ILE A 487 33.59 4.05 2.78
N LEU A 488 32.92 2.93 3.09
CA LEU A 488 32.54 1.92 2.11
C LEU A 488 31.68 2.53 1.01
N ALA A 489 30.68 3.34 1.35
CA ALA A 489 29.77 3.92 0.37
C ALA A 489 30.49 4.87 -0.61
N LYS A 490 31.44 5.68 -0.11
CA LYS A 490 32.30 6.51 -0.96
C LYS A 490 33.18 5.64 -1.86
N PHE A 491 33.81 4.61 -1.30
CA PHE A 491 34.65 3.70 -2.07
C PHE A 491 33.86 3.02 -3.20
N VAL A 492 32.69 2.47 -2.90
CA VAL A 492 31.80 1.88 -3.92
C VAL A 492 31.40 2.91 -4.98
N TYR A 493 31.09 4.15 -4.58
CA TYR A 493 30.81 5.22 -5.53
C TYR A 493 31.99 5.48 -6.48
N ASP A 494 33.21 5.62 -5.94
CA ASP A 494 34.42 5.86 -6.72
C ASP A 494 34.71 4.70 -7.69
N ILE A 495 34.53 3.45 -7.26
CA ILE A 495 34.70 2.25 -8.10
C ILE A 495 33.65 2.21 -9.21
N MET A 496 32.38 2.51 -8.90
CA MET A 496 31.31 2.53 -9.90
C MET A 496 31.47 3.66 -10.94
N VAL A 497 32.21 4.73 -10.63
CA VAL A 497 32.60 5.74 -11.63
C VAL A 497 33.68 5.19 -12.58
N ILE A 498 34.59 4.35 -12.08
CA ILE A 498 35.63 3.69 -12.90
C ILE A 498 35.06 2.60 -13.81
N PHE A 499 33.97 1.93 -13.39
CA PHE A 499 33.23 0.97 -14.19
C PHE A 499 31.95 1.59 -14.79
N PRO A 500 32.05 2.52 -15.76
CA PRO A 500 30.87 3.20 -16.29
C PRO A 500 29.93 2.22 -16.98
N GLY A 501 28.65 2.57 -16.97
CA GLY A 501 27.66 1.92 -17.83
C GLY A 501 27.81 2.34 -19.29
N PRO A 502 27.17 1.63 -20.23
CA PRO A 502 27.08 2.10 -21.60
C PRO A 502 26.46 3.50 -21.61
N GLU A 503 27.09 4.44 -22.33
CA GLU A 503 26.52 5.76 -22.52
C GLU A 503 25.10 5.61 -23.08
N ARG A 504 24.10 6.08 -22.33
CA ARG A 504 22.78 6.27 -22.90
C ARG A 504 22.94 7.38 -23.93
N SER A 505 23.02 7.03 -25.21
CA SER A 505 22.93 8.00 -26.29
C SER A 505 21.74 8.90 -25.99
N LYS A 506 22.01 10.18 -25.72
CA LYS A 506 20.97 11.20 -25.68
C LYS A 506 20.46 11.25 -27.11
N GLY A 507 19.37 10.53 -27.40
CA GLY A 507 18.65 10.68 -28.66
C GLY A 507 18.42 12.17 -28.93
N PRO A 508 18.49 12.60 -30.20
CA PRO A 508 18.48 14.02 -30.54
C PRO A 508 17.28 14.68 -29.86
N LYS A 509 17.54 15.76 -29.12
CA LYS A 509 16.49 16.60 -28.54
C LYS A 509 15.62 17.09 -29.69
N GLY A 510 14.51 16.37 -29.93
CA GLY A 510 13.50 16.73 -30.91
C GLY A 510 12.80 18.00 -30.46
N GLY A 511 13.39 19.14 -30.78
CA GLY A 511 12.73 20.44 -30.71
C GLY A 511 11.62 20.49 -31.76
N LYS A 512 10.41 20.05 -31.40
CA LYS A 512 9.21 20.46 -32.12
C LYS A 512 8.84 21.87 -31.66
N LYS A 513 9.38 22.87 -32.37
CA LYS A 513 8.76 24.20 -32.45
C LYS A 513 7.34 23.99 -33.01
N ARG A 514 6.31 24.22 -32.19
CA ARG A 514 4.95 24.43 -32.67
C ARG A 514 4.93 25.75 -33.43
N ALA A 515 4.95 25.68 -34.75
CA ALA A 515 4.54 26.81 -35.59
C ALA A 515 3.03 26.99 -35.43
N ARG A 516 2.62 28.12 -34.85
CA ARG A 516 1.29 28.69 -35.05
C ARG A 516 1.18 29.03 -36.53
N LYS A 517 0.19 28.47 -37.23
CA LYS A 517 -0.38 29.12 -38.41
C LYS A 517 -1.77 29.61 -38.04
N THR A 518 -1.94 30.90 -38.30
CA THR A 518 -3.16 31.67 -38.54
C THR A 518 -4.21 30.91 -39.31
#